data_AF-A0A9D1F3W8-F1
#
_entry.id   AF-A0A9D1F3W8-F1
#
_cell.length_a   1.000
_cell.length_b   1.000
_cell.length_c   1.000
_cell.angle_alpha   90.00
_cell.angle_beta   90.00
_cell.angle_gamma   90.00
#
_symmetry.space_group_name_H-M   'P 1'
#
loop_
_entity.id
_entity.type
_entity.pdbx_description
1 polymer ?
#
loop_
_entity_poly.entity_id
_entity_poly.type
_entity_poly.pdbx_seq_one_letter_code
_entity_poly.pdbx_strand_id
1 'polypeptide(L)'
;MSLAFLRPVVEVLAEMHRSGRVYGKLGPESVVVREHVWFAFPLSQETEYTYRDKEMSGIFVTLAEPEDSDRDNRKSPYVPLEQMLDVKRETQESDVYSLCAILYQMITGIEPPDARERISGAVVKSPSELGADISSFQEKVLLRGLALMEKDRYADAAELYLDLYGENGSKEVESVDFSEMQETRPDSAKKQYERSREEYEVLGRLVSVLQVRLKTLEKDSEYKIQSQKNQKNVLRHGWRNSVKFGKKVLRIVFLDTAFGCGKQAWDVSEKRDGSVMAWLKKRGGILDRCYDLYIGAEGGVSAPEDSSYLFAGFKGLEELNFQGNFDTSNVRNMKGMFFECSSIRTMDIDCFDTSQVTDMSYMFSCCKGVRYLNVAGFDTSRVTTMRGMFSTCPGLVRLDVGGFDTSKVTDMCFMFSGCRSLKKLDINGFDTSKVMDMCNMFANCECLTYLNVDNFDTSQVKSMKYMFWGCNGLASLDISHLDLSCLKHGERILPNHLCK
;
A
#
# COMPACT_ATOMS: atom_id res chain seq x y z
N MET A 1 11.31 0.14 13.33
CA MET A 1 9.87 -0.12 13.04
C MET A 1 9.06 -0.56 14.27
N SER A 2 9.67 -1.27 15.24
CA SER A 2 9.02 -1.87 16.41
C SER A 2 8.51 -0.89 17.49
N LEU A 3 9.29 0.14 17.86
CA LEU A 3 8.89 1.11 18.90
C LEU A 3 7.65 1.94 18.51
N ALA A 4 7.52 2.32 17.24
CA ALA A 4 6.37 3.11 16.76
C ALA A 4 5.03 2.34 16.87
N PHE A 5 5.07 1.01 16.83
CA PHE A 5 3.88 0.15 16.85
C PHE A 5 3.20 0.10 18.24
N LEU A 6 3.99 0.17 19.32
CA LEU A 6 3.48 0.10 20.69
C LEU A 6 3.32 1.46 21.36
N ARG A 7 3.61 2.56 20.65
CA ARG A 7 3.30 3.92 21.12
C ARG A 7 1.86 4.06 21.66
N PRO A 8 0.81 3.51 21.01
CA PRO A 8 -0.55 3.58 21.56
C PRO A 8 -0.72 2.85 22.90
N VAL A 9 0.03 1.78 23.15
CA VAL A 9 -0.04 1.00 24.41
C VAL A 9 0.56 1.78 25.56
N VAL A 10 1.72 2.39 25.30
CA VAL A 10 2.39 3.27 26.27
C VAL A 10 1.48 4.47 26.59
N GLU A 11 0.78 5.02 25.59
CA GLU A 11 -0.16 6.14 25.77
C GLU A 11 -1.41 5.75 26.58
N VAL A 12 -1.99 4.56 26.34
CA VAL A 12 -3.11 4.02 27.14
C VAL A 12 -2.72 3.87 28.61
N LEU A 13 -1.57 3.22 28.87
CA LEU A 13 -1.08 3.02 30.25
C LEU A 13 -0.75 4.35 30.91
N ALA A 14 -0.15 5.30 30.19
CA ALA A 14 0.13 6.64 30.70
C ALA A 14 -1.14 7.40 31.10
N GLU A 15 -2.24 7.25 30.36
CA GLU A 15 -3.53 7.84 30.71
C GLU A 15 -4.18 7.12 31.91
N MET A 16 -4.07 5.79 31.98
CA MET A 16 -4.55 5.01 33.12
C MET A 16 -3.83 5.42 34.42
N HIS A 17 -2.50 5.51 34.39
CA HIS A 17 -1.69 5.90 35.55
C HIS A 17 -2.01 7.33 35.99
N ARG A 18 -2.19 8.27 35.04
CA ARG A 18 -2.64 9.64 35.33
C ARG A 18 -4.01 9.70 36.01
N SER A 19 -4.87 8.71 35.75
CA SER A 19 -6.17 8.56 36.43
C SER A 19 -6.10 7.82 37.78
N GLY A 20 -4.89 7.51 38.27
CA GLY A 20 -4.65 6.79 39.53
C GLY A 20 -4.97 5.30 39.47
N ARG A 21 -5.06 4.72 38.26
CA ARG A 21 -5.35 3.30 38.03
C ARG A 21 -4.09 2.55 37.60
N VAL A 22 -4.02 1.29 38.00
CA VAL A 22 -2.98 0.32 37.63
C VAL A 22 -3.66 -0.81 36.85
N TYR A 23 -3.01 -1.33 35.82
CA TYR A 23 -3.50 -2.45 35.03
C TYR A 23 -3.14 -3.79 35.67
N GLY A 24 -1.90 -3.96 36.12
CA GLY A 24 -1.46 -5.02 37.03
C GLY A 24 -1.22 -6.39 36.41
N LYS A 25 -1.67 -6.66 35.19
CA LYS A 25 -1.58 -7.99 34.55
C LYS A 25 -1.20 -7.91 33.07
N LEU A 26 -0.25 -7.05 32.75
CA LEU A 26 0.15 -6.82 31.36
C LEU A 26 1.03 -7.96 30.83
N GLY A 27 0.59 -8.60 29.75
CA GLY A 27 1.37 -9.56 28.96
C GLY A 27 1.15 -9.36 27.46
N PRO A 28 1.89 -10.06 26.59
CA PRO A 28 1.68 -10.00 25.13
C PRO A 28 0.23 -10.30 24.73
N GLU A 29 -0.44 -11.18 25.46
CA GLU A 29 -1.85 -11.54 25.32
C GLU A 29 -2.82 -10.40 25.65
N SER A 30 -2.42 -9.48 26.53
CA SER A 30 -3.19 -8.30 26.89
C SER A 30 -3.22 -7.27 25.76
N VAL A 31 -2.22 -7.32 24.86
CA VAL A 31 -2.06 -6.38 23.75
C VAL A 31 -2.84 -6.89 22.55
N VAL A 32 -4.13 -6.54 22.49
CA VAL A 32 -4.98 -6.93 21.37
C VAL A 32 -4.89 -5.89 20.27
N VAL A 33 -4.30 -6.27 19.14
CA VAL A 33 -4.33 -5.48 17.91
C VAL A 33 -5.64 -5.79 17.19
N ARG A 34 -6.60 -4.86 17.25
CA ARG A 34 -7.88 -5.02 16.53
C ARG A 34 -7.87 -4.25 15.23
N GLU A 35 -8.10 -4.97 14.13
CA GLU A 35 -8.63 -4.42 12.90
C GLU A 35 -10.14 -4.24 13.09
N HIS A 36 -10.70 -3.08 12.75
CA HIS A 36 -12.14 -2.88 12.92
C HIS A 36 -12.96 -3.83 12.02
N VAL A 37 -13.55 -4.85 12.65
CA VAL A 37 -14.85 -5.42 12.27
C VAL A 37 -15.88 -4.93 13.30
N TRP A 38 -16.92 -4.21 12.86
CA TRP A 38 -18.11 -3.98 13.69
C TRP A 38 -19.13 -5.09 13.43
N PHE A 39 -19.34 -5.98 14.40
CA PHE A 39 -20.65 -6.59 14.64
C PHE A 39 -21.15 -6.09 15.99
N ALA A 40 -22.35 -5.52 16.01
CA ALA A 40 -23.01 -5.06 17.23
C ALA A 40 -23.79 -6.22 17.85
N PHE A 41 -23.51 -6.58 19.11
CA PHE A 41 -24.46 -7.23 20.05
C PHE A 41 -23.96 -7.03 21.51
N PRO A 42 -24.81 -7.21 22.53
CA PRO A 42 -24.93 -6.31 23.68
C PRO A 42 -23.83 -6.47 24.73
N LEU A 43 -23.55 -5.34 25.37
CA LEU A 43 -22.73 -5.19 26.59
C LEU A 43 -23.17 -6.18 27.68
N SER A 44 -22.29 -7.13 28.00
CA SER A 44 -22.12 -7.61 29.37
C SER A 44 -20.80 -7.06 29.89
N GLN A 45 -20.90 -6.35 31.02
CA GLN A 45 -19.84 -5.84 31.90
C GLN A 45 -18.42 -6.37 31.63
N GLU A 46 -17.53 -5.54 31.06
CA GLU A 46 -16.07 -5.69 31.15
C GLU A 46 -15.42 -4.36 30.71
N THR A 47 -14.47 -3.85 31.50
CA THR A 47 -13.86 -2.51 31.35
C THR A 47 -12.78 -2.47 30.26
N GLU A 48 -13.17 -2.30 28.99
CA GLU A 48 -12.22 -2.07 27.88
C GLU A 48 -11.69 -0.62 27.89
N TYR A 49 -10.37 -0.45 27.78
CA TYR A 49 -9.72 0.86 27.58
C TYR A 49 -9.28 1.01 26.12
N THR A 50 -9.82 2.01 25.42
CA THR A 50 -9.55 2.25 24.00
C THR A 50 -8.92 3.62 23.79
N TYR A 51 -7.78 3.67 23.11
CA TYR A 51 -7.15 4.91 22.67
C TYR A 51 -7.31 5.14 21.17
N ARG A 52 -7.34 6.42 20.79
CA ARG A 52 -7.48 6.88 19.40
C ARG A 52 -6.30 7.78 19.06
N ASP A 53 -5.33 7.24 18.34
CA ASP A 53 -4.24 8.03 17.79
C ASP A 53 -4.77 9.00 16.71
N LYS A 54 -4.33 10.26 16.77
CA LYS A 54 -4.66 11.30 15.78
C LYS A 54 -3.74 11.25 14.56
N GLU A 55 -2.64 10.51 14.62
CA GLU A 55 -1.66 10.39 13.52
C GLU A 55 -1.55 8.96 12.94
N MET A 56 -1.93 7.91 13.68
CA MET A 56 -2.12 6.55 13.14
C MET A 56 -3.60 6.17 13.05
N SER A 57 -4.19 6.32 11.86
CA SER A 57 -5.62 6.11 11.66
C SER A 57 -6.01 4.63 11.54
N GLY A 58 -6.13 3.91 12.66
CA GLY A 58 -7.04 2.74 12.74
C GLY A 58 -6.57 1.48 13.46
N ILE A 59 -5.36 1.46 14.06
CA ILE A 59 -4.97 0.37 14.96
C ILE A 59 -5.53 0.75 16.33
N PHE A 60 -6.46 -0.07 16.82
CA PHE A 60 -6.92 0.02 18.19
C PHE A 60 -6.14 -1.02 18.97
N VAL A 61 -5.28 -0.54 19.86
CA VAL A 61 -4.74 -1.41 20.89
C VAL A 61 -5.67 -1.33 22.08
N THR A 62 -6.33 -2.44 22.35
CA THR A 62 -7.17 -2.61 23.53
C THR A 62 -6.42 -3.46 24.53
N LEU A 63 -6.32 -2.98 25.77
CA LEU A 63 -5.92 -3.82 26.89
C LEU A 63 -7.15 -4.60 27.38
N ALA A 64 -7.12 -5.92 27.27
CA ALA A 64 -8.21 -6.82 27.66
C ALA A 64 -7.85 -7.60 28.93
N GLU A 65 -8.77 -7.78 29.89
CA GLU A 65 -8.49 -8.59 31.09
C GLU A 65 -8.23 -10.06 30.70
N PRO A 66 -7.18 -10.72 31.23
CA PRO A 66 -6.92 -12.12 30.94
C PRO A 66 -8.01 -13.02 31.54
N GLU A 67 -8.45 -14.04 30.80
CA GLU A 67 -9.47 -15.00 31.27
C GLU A 67 -9.02 -15.67 32.60
N ASP A 68 -9.96 -15.80 33.54
CA ASP A 68 -9.78 -16.23 34.94
C ASP A 68 -9.19 -17.66 35.12
N SER A 69 -8.85 -18.34 34.02
CA SER A 69 -8.30 -19.69 33.98
C SER A 69 -6.77 -19.77 34.03
N ASP A 70 -6.04 -18.66 33.83
CA ASP A 70 -4.57 -18.64 33.74
C ASP A 70 -3.87 -18.25 35.07
N ARG A 71 -4.42 -18.74 36.19
CA ARG A 71 -3.98 -18.40 37.56
C ARG A 71 -2.55 -18.83 37.95
N ASP A 72 -1.77 -19.39 37.01
CA ASP A 72 -0.39 -19.79 37.27
C ASP A 72 0.63 -19.35 36.20
N ASN A 73 0.46 -18.14 35.66
CA ASN A 73 1.43 -17.50 34.74
C ASN A 73 2.75 -17.06 35.42
N ARG A 74 3.12 -17.64 36.56
CA ARG A 74 4.25 -17.21 37.43
C ARG A 74 5.64 -17.64 36.92
N LYS A 75 5.75 -17.99 35.65
CA LYS A 75 7.03 -18.23 34.94
C LYS A 75 7.16 -17.32 33.71
N SER A 76 6.25 -16.36 33.57
CA SER A 76 6.25 -15.45 32.44
C SER A 76 7.33 -14.37 32.61
N PRO A 77 8.14 -14.09 31.58
CA PRO A 77 9.17 -13.05 31.62
C PRO A 77 8.59 -11.64 31.76
N TYR A 78 7.27 -11.49 31.54
CA TYR A 78 6.52 -10.25 31.67
C TYR A 78 6.07 -9.96 33.10
N VAL A 79 6.22 -10.91 34.04
CA VAL A 79 5.79 -10.72 35.44
C VAL A 79 6.96 -10.17 36.28
N PRO A 80 6.84 -8.95 36.84
CA PRO A 80 7.86 -8.37 37.71
C PRO A 80 7.97 -9.09 39.07
N LEU A 81 9.14 -8.96 39.70
CA LEU A 81 9.48 -9.69 40.92
C LEU A 81 8.47 -9.50 42.06
N GLU A 82 8.04 -8.27 42.30
CA GLU A 82 7.10 -7.94 43.38
C GLU A 82 5.75 -8.65 43.22
N GLN A 83 5.28 -8.85 42.00
CA GLN A 83 4.04 -9.58 41.72
C GLN A 83 4.22 -11.10 41.86
N MET A 84 5.45 -11.60 41.67
CA MET A 84 5.77 -13.00 41.97
C MET A 84 5.80 -13.26 43.49
N LEU A 85 6.17 -12.26 44.28
CA LEU A 85 6.27 -12.33 45.74
C LEU A 85 4.91 -12.07 46.41
N ASP A 86 4.14 -11.11 45.88
CA ASP A 86 2.79 -10.78 46.32
C ASP A 86 1.89 -10.52 45.11
N VAL A 87 1.02 -11.48 44.81
CA VAL A 87 0.11 -11.45 43.65
C VAL A 87 -0.87 -10.28 43.72
N LYS A 88 -1.12 -9.69 44.89
CA LYS A 88 -2.01 -8.52 45.04
C LYS A 88 -1.28 -7.18 44.85
N ARG A 89 0.04 -7.21 44.68
CA ARG A 89 0.86 -6.00 44.60
C ARG A 89 0.94 -5.52 43.16
N GLU A 90 -0.09 -4.80 42.75
CA GLU A 90 -0.19 -4.15 41.45
C GLU A 90 0.18 -2.67 41.61
N THR A 91 1.31 -2.26 41.02
CA THR A 91 1.81 -0.87 41.04
C THR A 91 2.07 -0.33 39.64
N GLN A 92 2.20 0.98 39.49
CA GLN A 92 2.44 1.59 38.17
C GLN A 92 3.79 1.15 37.59
N GLU A 93 4.77 0.97 38.46
CA GLU A 93 6.08 0.42 38.18
C GLU A 93 5.99 -1.03 37.69
N SER A 94 5.05 -1.83 38.22
CA SER A 94 4.79 -3.19 37.77
C SER A 94 4.31 -3.23 36.31
N ASP A 95 3.42 -2.32 35.91
CA ASP A 95 3.00 -2.17 34.51
C ASP A 95 4.13 -1.71 33.59
N VAL A 96 4.99 -0.81 34.08
CA VAL A 96 6.19 -0.35 33.35
C VAL A 96 7.12 -1.52 33.04
N TYR A 97 7.36 -2.42 34.00
CA TYR A 97 8.20 -3.60 33.78
C TYR A 97 7.65 -4.49 32.69
N SER A 98 6.37 -4.88 32.82
CA SER A 98 5.71 -5.78 31.89
C SER A 98 5.71 -5.19 30.47
N LEU A 99 5.47 -3.88 30.35
CA LEU A 99 5.51 -3.17 29.07
C LEU A 99 6.91 -3.19 28.44
N CYS A 100 7.95 -2.96 29.24
CA CYS A 100 9.32 -2.98 28.75
C CYS A 100 9.78 -4.40 28.39
N ALA A 101 9.28 -5.44 29.07
CA ALA A 101 9.52 -6.84 28.70
C ALA A 101 8.90 -7.19 27.33
N ILE A 102 7.68 -6.73 27.06
CA ILE A 102 7.02 -6.87 25.75
C ILE A 102 7.83 -6.13 24.67
N LEU A 103 8.19 -4.86 24.93
CA LEU A 103 9.00 -4.05 24.00
C LEU A 103 10.33 -4.73 23.68
N TYR A 104 11.03 -5.25 24.69
CA TYR A 104 12.30 -5.96 24.53
C TYR A 104 12.16 -7.17 23.62
N GLN A 105 11.15 -8.02 23.85
CA GLN A 105 10.92 -9.19 23.00
C GLN A 105 10.61 -8.78 21.56
N MET A 106 9.80 -7.73 21.35
CA MET A 106 9.46 -7.28 20.00
C MET A 106 10.65 -6.66 19.25
N ILE A 107 11.56 -5.99 19.96
CA ILE A 107 12.73 -5.35 19.35
C ILE A 107 13.81 -6.39 19.02
N THR A 108 14.00 -7.38 19.90
CA THR A 108 15.11 -8.33 19.80
C THR A 108 14.71 -9.68 19.20
N GLY A 109 13.42 -10.00 19.19
CA GLY A 109 12.89 -11.33 18.88
C GLY A 109 13.12 -12.38 19.97
N ILE A 110 13.63 -11.98 21.15
CA ILE A 110 14.03 -12.88 22.24
C ILE A 110 13.37 -12.43 23.54
N GLU A 111 12.81 -13.37 24.30
CA GLU A 111 12.27 -13.07 25.63
C GLU A 111 13.38 -12.68 26.61
N PRO A 112 13.17 -11.63 27.45
CA PRO A 112 14.12 -11.34 28.51
C PRO A 112 14.07 -12.49 29.54
N PRO A 113 15.19 -12.81 30.22
CA PRO A 113 15.18 -13.76 31.33
C PRO A 113 14.14 -13.36 32.38
N ASP A 114 13.39 -14.33 32.90
CA ASP A 114 12.35 -14.04 33.88
C ASP A 114 12.94 -13.50 35.19
N ALA A 115 12.12 -12.87 36.04
CA ALA A 115 12.63 -12.26 37.28
C ALA A 115 13.31 -13.27 38.23
N ARG A 116 12.97 -14.57 38.19
CA ARG A 116 13.63 -15.62 39.00
C ARG A 116 14.98 -16.00 38.44
N GLU A 117 15.09 -16.11 37.13
CA GLU A 117 16.37 -16.32 36.45
C GLU A 117 17.32 -15.17 36.74
N ARG A 118 16.80 -13.93 36.75
CA ARG A 118 17.58 -12.72 37.06
C ARG A 118 18.04 -12.67 38.52
N ILE A 119 17.23 -13.10 39.49
CA ILE A 119 17.69 -13.33 40.88
C ILE A 119 18.80 -14.39 40.94
N SER A 120 18.73 -15.38 40.05
CA SER A 120 19.72 -16.46 39.96
C SER A 120 20.99 -16.04 39.21
N GLY A 121 21.09 -14.79 38.75
CA GLY A 121 22.25 -14.21 38.07
C GLY A 121 22.15 -14.15 36.55
N ALA A 122 20.99 -14.43 35.95
CA ALA A 122 20.79 -14.22 34.51
C ALA A 122 20.81 -12.73 34.17
N VAL A 123 21.59 -12.37 33.15
CA VAL A 123 21.75 -10.99 32.69
C VAL A 123 20.87 -10.75 31.47
N VAL A 124 20.15 -9.63 31.46
CA VAL A 124 19.44 -9.14 30.27
C VAL A 124 20.48 -8.60 29.29
N LYS A 125 20.64 -9.24 28.13
CA LYS A 125 21.55 -8.77 27.07
C LYS A 125 21.03 -7.46 26.49
N SER A 126 21.93 -6.56 26.08
CA SER A 126 21.46 -5.32 25.46
C SER A 126 20.85 -5.61 24.06
N PRO A 127 19.78 -4.91 23.66
CA PRO A 127 19.26 -4.99 22.29
C PRO A 127 20.32 -4.80 21.19
N SER A 128 21.27 -3.89 21.39
CA SER A 128 22.39 -3.64 20.48
C SER A 128 23.36 -4.83 20.37
N GLU A 129 23.63 -5.54 21.47
CA GLU A 129 24.41 -6.80 21.46
C GLU A 129 23.71 -7.90 20.67
N LEU A 130 22.38 -7.84 20.56
CA LEU A 130 21.54 -8.77 19.81
C LEU A 130 21.31 -8.33 18.35
N GLY A 131 21.89 -7.19 17.93
CA GLY A 131 21.77 -6.68 16.57
C GLY A 131 20.45 -5.95 16.26
N ALA A 132 19.72 -5.51 17.29
CA ALA A 132 18.49 -4.75 17.11
C ALA A 132 18.75 -3.30 16.68
N ASP A 133 17.93 -2.80 15.76
CA ASP A 133 17.97 -1.42 15.28
C ASP A 133 17.25 -0.47 16.26
N ILE A 134 17.99 0.02 17.25
CA ILE A 134 17.53 0.95 18.28
C ILE A 134 18.62 1.98 18.62
N SER A 135 18.23 3.22 18.95
CA SER A 135 19.19 4.22 19.40
C SER A 135 19.74 3.90 20.80
N SER A 136 21.00 4.27 21.05
CA SER A 136 21.64 4.07 22.36
C SER A 136 20.92 4.75 23.52
N PHE A 137 20.15 5.81 23.23
CA PHE A 137 19.29 6.48 24.22
C PHE A 137 18.05 5.64 24.53
N GLN A 138 17.30 5.21 23.51
CA GLN A 138 16.10 4.39 23.67
C GLN A 138 16.43 3.03 24.32
N GLU A 139 17.59 2.47 24.04
CA GLU A 139 18.09 1.26 24.69
C GLU A 139 18.23 1.43 26.22
N LYS A 140 18.82 2.54 26.68
CA LYS A 140 18.96 2.83 28.12
C LYS A 140 17.61 2.98 28.81
N VAL A 141 16.67 3.67 28.15
CA VAL A 141 15.30 3.87 28.65
C VAL A 141 14.59 2.51 28.80
N LEU A 142 14.69 1.66 27.77
CA LEU A 142 14.11 0.31 27.80
C LEU A 142 14.69 -0.56 28.94
N LEU A 143 16.02 -0.55 29.11
CA LEU A 143 16.68 -1.33 30.15
C LEU A 143 16.38 -0.82 31.56
N ARG A 144 16.21 0.50 31.75
CA ARG A 144 15.76 1.09 33.02
C ARG A 144 14.35 0.64 33.37
N GLY A 145 13.42 0.64 32.41
CA GLY A 145 12.07 0.14 32.61
C GLY A 145 12.02 -1.37 32.93
N LEU A 146 13.03 -2.13 32.50
CA LEU A 146 13.23 -3.55 32.83
C LEU A 146 13.98 -3.80 34.15
N ALA A 147 14.27 -2.79 34.98
CA ALA A 147 15.00 -3.00 36.22
C ALA A 147 14.27 -3.98 37.16
N LEU A 148 15.04 -4.86 37.81
CA LEU A 148 14.50 -5.93 38.66
C LEU A 148 13.76 -5.39 39.89
N MET A 149 14.25 -4.28 40.45
CA MET A 149 13.65 -3.63 41.61
C MET A 149 12.71 -2.51 41.18
N GLU A 150 11.60 -2.38 41.89
CA GLU A 150 10.56 -1.37 41.64
C GLU A 150 11.10 0.06 41.67
N LYS A 151 11.89 0.38 42.69
CA LYS A 151 12.49 1.72 42.91
C LYS A 151 13.42 2.20 41.79
N ASP A 152 13.91 1.28 40.96
CA ASP A 152 14.91 1.58 39.91
C ASP A 152 14.23 1.78 38.53
N ARG A 153 12.90 1.55 38.45
CA ARG A 153 12.09 1.77 37.25
C ARG A 153 11.57 3.21 37.17
N TYR A 154 10.92 3.51 36.05
CA TYR A 154 10.10 4.71 35.91
C TYR A 154 8.89 4.63 36.86
N ALA A 155 8.53 5.76 37.47
CA ALA A 155 7.42 5.80 38.42
C ALA A 155 6.08 5.48 37.74
N ASP A 156 5.94 5.89 36.48
CA ASP A 156 4.75 5.63 35.68
C ASP A 156 5.04 5.54 34.17
N ALA A 157 4.03 5.10 33.41
CA ALA A 157 4.12 4.98 31.96
C ALA A 157 4.18 6.33 31.23
N ALA A 158 3.83 7.45 31.89
CA ALA A 158 3.94 8.78 31.29
C ALA A 158 5.39 9.29 31.32
N GLU A 159 6.14 9.02 32.40
CA GLU A 159 7.57 9.29 32.49
C GLU A 159 8.34 8.45 31.44
N LEU A 160 8.01 7.16 31.35
CA LEU A 160 8.55 6.27 30.32
C LEU A 160 8.24 6.77 28.89
N TYR A 161 7.01 7.25 28.64
CA TYR A 161 6.60 7.76 27.33
C TYR A 161 7.45 8.96 26.88
N LEU A 162 7.69 9.92 27.78
CA LEU A 162 8.44 11.13 27.47
C LEU A 162 9.87 10.80 27.08
N ASP A 163 10.50 9.86 27.79
CA ASP A 163 11.88 9.43 27.51
C ASP A 163 11.97 8.54 26.25
N LEU A 164 10.93 7.77 25.91
CA LEU A 164 10.91 6.95 24.69
C LEU A 164 10.59 7.77 23.41
N TYR A 165 9.76 8.81 23.50
CA TYR A 165 9.13 9.45 22.32
C TYR A 165 9.13 10.99 22.30
N GLY A 166 9.59 11.70 23.33
CA GLY A 166 9.53 13.17 23.39
C GLY A 166 10.57 13.90 22.50
N GLU A 167 10.21 15.08 21.97
CA GLU A 167 11.09 15.94 21.15
C GLU A 167 12.17 16.71 21.95
N ASN A 168 12.21 16.58 23.29
CA ASN A 168 13.23 17.21 24.13
C ASN A 168 14.44 16.30 24.34
N GLY A 169 15.26 16.18 23.30
CA GLY A 169 16.63 15.69 23.44
C GLY A 169 17.51 16.69 24.20
N SER A 170 17.31 16.85 25.51
CA SER A 170 18.26 17.48 26.45
C SER A 170 17.72 17.49 27.89
N LYS A 171 17.69 16.34 28.55
CA LYS A 171 17.97 16.27 29.99
C LYS A 171 18.95 15.13 30.20
N GLU A 172 20.08 15.44 30.83
CA GLU A 172 21.02 14.43 31.31
C GLU A 172 20.24 13.46 32.21
N VAL A 173 20.09 12.21 31.77
CA VAL A 173 19.71 11.12 32.67
C VAL A 173 20.90 10.98 33.63
N GLU A 174 20.69 11.27 34.91
CA GLU A 174 21.70 11.04 35.94
C GLU A 174 22.29 9.64 35.76
N SER A 175 23.61 9.56 35.72
CA SER A 175 24.33 8.31 35.53
C SER A 175 24.01 7.36 36.68
N VAL A 176 23.09 6.42 36.46
CA VAL A 176 22.89 5.29 37.35
C VAL A 176 24.08 4.36 37.16
N ASP A 177 24.86 4.17 38.22
CA ASP A 177 25.95 3.21 38.24
C ASP A 177 25.36 1.78 38.32
N PHE A 178 25.48 1.04 37.21
CA PHE A 178 24.92 -0.31 37.05
C PHE A 178 25.70 -1.39 37.81
N SER A 179 26.74 -1.04 38.56
CA SER A 179 27.57 -1.99 39.31
C SER A 179 26.95 -2.49 40.64
N GLU A 180 25.91 -1.84 41.17
CA GLU A 180 25.33 -2.17 42.49
C GLU A 180 24.18 -3.21 42.48
N MET A 181 23.79 -3.78 41.33
CA MET A 181 22.74 -4.81 41.28
C MET A 181 23.16 -6.21 41.81
N GLN A 182 24.33 -6.35 42.43
CA GLN A 182 24.93 -7.66 42.70
C GLN A 182 24.62 -8.34 44.04
N GLU A 183 24.05 -7.71 45.06
CA GLU A 183 23.85 -8.43 46.34
C GLU A 183 22.54 -8.07 47.05
N THR A 184 21.66 -9.06 47.21
CA THR A 184 21.16 -9.53 48.52
C THR A 184 20.16 -10.68 48.37
N ARG A 185 20.50 -11.85 48.93
CA ARG A 185 19.64 -13.04 49.07
C ARG A 185 18.92 -13.05 50.42
N PRO A 186 17.62 -13.43 50.48
CA PRO A 186 17.04 -13.99 51.70
C PRO A 186 16.79 -15.50 51.55
N ASP A 187 17.45 -16.29 52.40
CA ASP A 187 17.44 -17.77 52.45
C ASP A 187 16.08 -18.44 52.75
N SER A 188 15.00 -17.69 52.85
CA SER A 188 13.66 -18.22 53.20
C SER A 188 12.93 -18.89 52.03
N ALA A 189 13.19 -18.50 50.78
CA ALA A 189 12.46 -18.97 49.61
C ALA A 189 12.83 -20.41 49.16
N LYS A 190 14.04 -20.87 49.50
CA LYS A 190 14.57 -22.16 49.03
C LYS A 190 13.89 -23.37 49.67
N LYS A 191 13.38 -23.23 50.90
CA LYS A 191 12.73 -24.31 51.65
C LYS A 191 11.30 -24.62 51.20
N GLN A 192 10.65 -23.71 50.48
CA GLN A 192 9.27 -23.87 50.05
C GLN A 192 9.16 -24.61 48.70
N TYR A 193 10.26 -24.63 47.93
CA TYR A 193 10.37 -25.20 46.58
C TYR A 193 10.38 -26.74 46.55
N GLU A 194 10.94 -27.40 47.56
CA GLU A 194 11.11 -28.85 47.55
C GLU A 194 9.79 -29.63 47.79
N ARG A 195 8.72 -28.94 48.16
CA ARG A 195 7.43 -29.56 48.54
C ARG A 195 6.44 -29.74 47.38
N SER A 196 6.69 -29.12 46.23
CA SER A 196 5.71 -29.04 45.11
C SER A 196 6.05 -29.95 43.93
N ARG A 197 7.13 -30.74 44.03
CA ARG A 197 7.74 -31.47 42.90
C ARG A 197 6.92 -32.69 42.44
N GLU A 198 5.99 -33.19 43.24
CA GLU A 198 5.25 -34.43 42.98
C GLU A 198 3.93 -34.23 42.22
N GLU A 199 3.45 -33.00 42.00
CA GLU A 199 2.19 -32.75 41.27
C GLU A 199 2.37 -32.52 39.75
N TYR A 200 3.61 -32.40 39.26
CA TYR A 200 3.91 -31.92 37.89
C TYR A 200 3.99 -32.97 36.78
N GLU A 201 3.84 -34.27 37.09
CA GLU A 201 4.02 -35.33 36.09
C GLU A 201 2.78 -35.54 35.18
N VAL A 202 1.61 -35.03 35.58
CA VAL A 202 0.35 -35.14 34.82
C VAL A 202 0.14 -33.97 33.86
N LEU A 203 0.59 -32.75 34.22
CA LEU A 203 0.50 -31.53 33.41
C LEU A 203 1.35 -31.57 32.14
N GLY A 204 2.53 -32.22 32.20
CA GLY A 204 3.42 -32.36 31.04
C GLY A 204 2.79 -33.08 29.85
N ARG A 205 1.81 -33.96 30.08
CA ARG A 205 1.12 -34.71 29.01
C ARG A 205 -0.01 -33.92 28.34
N LEU A 206 -0.65 -32.99 29.06
CA LEU A 206 -1.72 -32.14 28.52
C LEU A 206 -1.16 -30.99 27.66
N VAL A 207 -0.04 -30.39 28.08
CA VAL A 207 0.66 -29.35 27.32
C VAL A 207 1.12 -29.85 25.96
N SER A 208 1.64 -31.08 25.87
CA SER A 208 2.02 -31.67 24.58
C SER A 208 0.84 -31.87 23.62
N VAL A 209 -0.36 -32.18 24.13
CA VAL A 209 -1.57 -32.36 23.31
C VAL A 209 -2.09 -31.01 22.82
N LEU A 210 -2.05 -29.98 23.65
CA LEU A 210 -2.46 -28.62 23.28
C LEU A 210 -1.49 -27.98 22.29
N GLN A 211 -0.18 -28.16 22.44
CA GLN A 211 0.82 -27.66 21.49
C GLN A 211 0.68 -28.27 20.09
N VAL A 212 0.33 -29.56 19.99
CA VAL A 212 0.04 -30.20 18.69
C VAL A 212 -1.21 -29.58 18.05
N ARG A 213 -2.25 -29.30 18.85
CA ARG A 213 -3.49 -28.70 18.38
C ARG A 213 -3.31 -27.23 17.96
N LEU A 214 -2.49 -26.48 18.69
CA LEU A 214 -2.09 -25.11 18.36
C LEU A 214 -1.35 -25.07 17.01
N LYS A 215 -0.35 -25.93 16.82
CA LYS A 215 0.37 -26.07 15.54
C LYS A 215 -0.51 -26.47 14.37
N THR A 216 -1.59 -27.20 14.64
CA THR A 216 -2.57 -27.60 13.60
C THR A 216 -3.46 -26.41 13.22
N LEU A 217 -3.86 -25.60 14.20
CA LEU A 217 -4.63 -24.37 13.98
C LEU A 217 -3.79 -23.26 13.31
N GLU A 218 -2.50 -23.16 13.65
CA GLU A 218 -1.52 -22.28 12.99
C GLU A 218 -1.31 -22.70 11.53
N LYS A 219 -1.21 -24.00 11.24
CA LYS A 219 -1.17 -24.49 9.86
C LYS A 219 -2.47 -24.20 9.10
N ASP A 220 -3.63 -24.34 9.73
CA ASP A 220 -4.92 -24.05 9.11
C ASP A 220 -5.13 -22.54 8.88
N SER A 221 -4.60 -21.67 9.76
CA SER A 221 -4.59 -20.22 9.58
C SER A 221 -3.59 -19.80 8.50
N GLU A 222 -2.39 -20.36 8.49
CA GLU A 222 -1.41 -20.19 7.39
C GLU A 222 -1.99 -20.66 6.06
N TYR A 223 -2.70 -21.80 6.01
CA TYR A 223 -3.33 -22.29 4.79
C TYR A 223 -4.47 -21.39 4.32
N LYS A 224 -5.27 -20.81 5.24
CA LYS A 224 -6.29 -19.80 4.91
C LYS A 224 -5.68 -18.49 4.42
N ILE A 225 -4.63 -18.00 5.07
CA ILE A 225 -3.85 -16.81 4.65
C ILE A 225 -3.20 -17.05 3.29
N GLN A 226 -2.68 -18.25 3.02
CA GLN A 226 -2.12 -18.63 1.72
C GLN A 226 -3.21 -18.78 0.65
N SER A 227 -4.41 -19.25 1.01
CA SER A 227 -5.56 -19.34 0.11
C SER A 227 -6.17 -17.98 -0.26
N GLN A 228 -6.12 -16.99 0.66
CA GLN A 228 -6.52 -15.60 0.42
C GLN A 228 -5.44 -14.80 -0.31
N LYS A 229 -4.15 -15.02 -0.01
CA LYS A 229 -3.01 -14.45 -0.77
C LYS A 229 -3.03 -14.81 -2.27
N ASN A 230 -3.71 -15.88 -2.65
CA ASN A 230 -3.83 -16.33 -4.04
C ASN A 230 -5.03 -15.75 -4.81
N GLN A 231 -5.94 -15.02 -4.16
CA GLN A 231 -7.01 -14.31 -4.86
C GLN A 231 -6.66 -12.83 -5.00
N LYS A 232 -6.22 -12.44 -6.20
CA LYS A 232 -5.97 -11.02 -6.55
C LYS A 232 -7.19 -10.15 -6.20
N ASN A 233 -6.96 -8.97 -5.64
CA ASN A 233 -7.99 -7.97 -5.37
C ASN A 233 -8.33 -7.22 -6.65
N VAL A 234 -9.20 -7.81 -7.48
CA VAL A 234 -9.52 -7.29 -8.81
C VAL A 234 -10.53 -6.16 -8.73
N LEU A 235 -10.19 -5.03 -9.32
CA LEU A 235 -11.09 -3.89 -9.49
C LEU A 235 -12.17 -4.24 -10.53
N ARG A 236 -13.43 -3.93 -10.24
CA ARG A 236 -14.55 -4.24 -11.14
C ARG A 236 -14.45 -3.45 -12.45
N HIS A 237 -14.73 -4.11 -13.58
CA HIS A 237 -14.97 -3.41 -14.84
C HIS A 237 -16.06 -2.34 -14.66
N GLY A 238 -15.82 -1.14 -15.20
CA GLY A 238 -16.79 -0.04 -15.11
C GLY A 238 -17.03 0.48 -13.69
N TRP A 239 -16.13 0.20 -12.73
CA TRP A 239 -16.24 0.67 -11.34
C TRP A 239 -16.50 2.18 -11.24
N ARG A 240 -15.99 2.99 -12.18
CA ARG A 240 -16.16 4.45 -12.22
C ARG A 240 -17.63 4.90 -12.20
N ASN A 241 -18.56 4.06 -12.68
CA ASN A 241 -19.99 4.36 -12.64
C ASN A 241 -20.55 4.42 -11.20
N SER A 242 -19.83 3.86 -10.22
CA SER A 242 -20.16 3.98 -8.79
C SER A 242 -19.79 5.34 -8.19
N VAL A 243 -18.94 6.13 -8.86
CA VAL A 243 -18.59 7.47 -8.42
C VAL A 243 -19.81 8.37 -8.63
N LYS A 244 -20.40 8.87 -7.54
CA LYS A 244 -21.66 9.65 -7.57
C LYS A 244 -21.61 10.79 -8.60
N PHE A 245 -22.65 10.86 -9.44
CA PHE A 245 -22.82 11.86 -10.51
C PHE A 245 -22.68 13.30 -9.96
N GLY A 246 -21.94 14.15 -10.68
CA GLY A 246 -21.75 15.57 -10.34
C GLY A 246 -20.60 15.88 -9.36
N LYS A 247 -19.82 14.88 -8.93
CA LYS A 247 -18.58 15.12 -8.19
C LYS A 247 -17.40 15.32 -9.15
N LYS A 248 -16.65 16.40 -8.97
CA LYS A 248 -15.44 16.68 -9.75
C LYS A 248 -14.24 16.04 -9.06
N VAL A 249 -13.80 14.89 -9.58
CA VAL A 249 -12.60 14.20 -9.10
C VAL A 249 -11.37 14.84 -9.76
N LEU A 250 -10.45 15.33 -8.94
CA LEU A 250 -9.20 15.96 -9.40
C LEU A 250 -8.00 15.02 -9.27
N ARG A 251 -8.03 14.09 -8.31
CA ARG A 251 -6.95 13.15 -8.06
C ARG A 251 -7.52 11.76 -7.82
N ILE A 252 -6.87 10.74 -8.38
CA ILE A 252 -7.11 9.34 -8.04
C ILE A 252 -5.82 8.75 -7.47
N VAL A 253 -5.90 8.08 -6.32
CA VAL A 253 -4.77 7.47 -5.61
C VAL A 253 -5.06 5.99 -5.35
N PHE A 254 -4.14 5.12 -5.77
CA PHE A 254 -4.16 3.71 -5.42
C PHE A 254 -3.28 3.44 -4.20
N LEU A 255 -3.79 2.64 -3.28
CA LEU A 255 -3.15 2.27 -2.02
C LEU A 255 -3.04 0.74 -1.92
N ASP A 256 -1.99 0.30 -1.23
CA ASP A 256 -1.73 -1.11 -0.87
C ASP A 256 -2.64 -1.62 0.26
N THR A 257 -3.51 -0.76 0.78
CA THR A 257 -4.51 -1.12 1.77
C THR A 257 -5.75 -0.23 1.64
N ALA A 258 -6.90 -0.79 2.02
CA ALA A 258 -8.14 -0.03 2.21
C ALA A 258 -8.23 0.62 3.61
N PHE A 259 -7.19 0.43 4.44
CA PHE A 259 -7.14 0.95 5.80
C PHE A 259 -7.34 2.48 5.82
N GLY A 260 -8.23 2.96 6.70
CA GLY A 260 -8.56 4.38 6.80
C GLY A 260 -9.61 4.92 5.81
N CYS A 261 -10.23 4.07 4.97
CA CYS A 261 -11.25 4.50 4.01
C CYS A 261 -12.51 5.16 4.61
N GLY A 262 -12.76 4.93 5.91
CA GLY A 262 -13.84 5.52 6.69
C GLY A 262 -15.24 5.03 6.29
N LYS A 263 -16.27 5.48 7.01
CA LYS A 263 -17.67 5.01 6.86
C LYS A 263 -18.32 5.34 5.51
N GLN A 264 -17.72 6.22 4.71
CA GLN A 264 -18.25 6.63 3.41
C GLN A 264 -17.62 5.88 2.24
N ALA A 265 -16.75 4.90 2.52
CA ALA A 265 -16.21 4.02 1.51
C ALA A 265 -17.28 3.11 0.92
N TRP A 266 -17.05 2.66 -0.32
CA TRP A 266 -17.92 1.71 -0.99
C TRP A 266 -17.08 0.69 -1.76
N ASP A 267 -17.67 -0.47 -1.97
CA ASP A 267 -17.02 -1.59 -2.62
C ASP A 267 -16.98 -1.42 -4.15
N VAL A 268 -15.77 -1.52 -4.69
CA VAL A 268 -15.45 -1.46 -6.12
C VAL A 268 -14.78 -2.75 -6.61
N SER A 269 -14.72 -3.78 -5.77
CA SER A 269 -14.23 -5.11 -6.16
C SER A 269 -15.13 -5.76 -7.22
N GLU A 270 -14.50 -6.58 -8.05
CA GLU A 270 -15.20 -7.41 -9.04
C GLU A 270 -16.21 -8.35 -8.38
N LYS A 271 -15.79 -8.99 -7.28
CA LYS A 271 -16.58 -9.98 -6.53
C LYS A 271 -17.68 -9.38 -5.66
N ARG A 272 -17.63 -8.06 -5.42
CA ARG A 272 -18.54 -7.36 -4.50
C ARG A 272 -18.48 -7.90 -3.07
N ASP A 273 -17.26 -8.21 -2.62
CA ASP A 273 -16.96 -8.79 -1.31
C ASP A 273 -16.20 -7.82 -0.39
N GLY A 274 -16.05 -6.56 -0.78
CA GLY A 274 -15.28 -5.56 -0.04
C GLY A 274 -13.76 -5.68 -0.19
N SER A 275 -13.25 -6.55 -1.06
CA SER A 275 -11.79 -6.74 -1.26
C SER A 275 -11.09 -5.51 -1.87
N VAL A 276 -11.83 -4.65 -2.58
CA VAL A 276 -11.34 -3.38 -3.12
C VAL A 276 -12.31 -2.27 -2.75
N MET A 277 -11.85 -1.32 -1.96
CA MET A 277 -12.67 -0.23 -1.45
C MET A 277 -12.28 1.09 -2.10
N ALA A 278 -13.27 1.93 -2.38
CA ALA A 278 -13.06 3.29 -2.85
C ALA A 278 -13.72 4.30 -1.91
N TRP A 279 -13.11 5.48 -1.75
CA TRP A 279 -13.66 6.56 -0.94
C TRP A 279 -13.23 7.94 -1.45
N LEU A 280 -13.98 8.96 -1.05
CA LEU A 280 -13.73 10.34 -1.48
C LEU A 280 -13.34 11.21 -0.29
N LYS A 281 -12.28 12.00 -0.47
CA LYS A 281 -11.89 13.07 0.43
C LYS A 281 -12.18 14.42 -0.23
N LYS A 282 -12.93 15.29 0.43
CA LYS A 282 -13.19 16.64 -0.08
C LYS A 282 -11.92 17.47 0.00
N ARG A 283 -11.53 18.13 -1.09
CA ARG A 283 -10.43 19.11 -1.08
C ARG A 283 -10.92 20.39 -0.40
N GLY A 284 -10.20 20.90 0.59
CA GLY A 284 -10.54 22.17 1.25
C GLY A 284 -10.50 23.34 0.26
N GLY A 285 -11.53 24.18 0.23
CA GLY A 285 -11.63 25.32 -0.70
C GLY A 285 -13.07 25.80 -0.92
N ILE A 286 -13.25 27.08 -1.26
CA ILE A 286 -14.53 27.82 -1.21
C ILE A 286 -15.40 27.62 -2.47
N LEU A 287 -14.86 27.22 -3.62
CA LEU A 287 -15.54 27.44 -4.90
C LEU A 287 -15.96 26.22 -5.71
N ASP A 288 -15.58 24.99 -5.36
CA ASP A 288 -16.03 23.83 -6.13
C ASP A 288 -16.05 22.54 -5.30
N ARG A 289 -17.05 21.67 -5.52
CA ARG A 289 -17.16 20.36 -4.85
C ARG A 289 -16.15 19.39 -5.45
N CYS A 290 -14.86 19.68 -5.23
CA CYS A 290 -13.73 18.88 -5.70
C CYS A 290 -13.36 17.79 -4.69
N TYR A 291 -12.96 16.64 -5.22
CA TYR A 291 -12.61 15.47 -4.43
C TYR A 291 -11.32 14.81 -4.92
N ASP A 292 -10.60 14.25 -3.96
CA ASP A 292 -9.60 13.21 -4.19
C ASP A 292 -10.29 11.85 -3.98
N LEU A 293 -10.10 10.93 -4.91
CA LEU A 293 -10.66 9.59 -4.91
C LEU A 293 -9.54 8.59 -4.59
N TYR A 294 -9.75 7.79 -3.56
CA TYR A 294 -8.81 6.77 -3.14
C TYR A 294 -9.41 5.40 -3.47
N ILE A 295 -8.55 4.48 -3.89
CA ILE A 295 -8.90 3.08 -4.15
C ILE A 295 -7.82 2.25 -3.45
N GLY A 296 -8.23 1.32 -2.59
CA GLY A 296 -7.28 0.54 -1.80
C GLY A 296 -7.77 -0.89 -1.62
N ALA A 297 -6.81 -1.80 -1.51
CA ALA A 297 -7.01 -3.22 -1.23
C ALA A 297 -5.74 -3.79 -0.62
N GLU A 298 -5.86 -4.72 0.33
CA GLU A 298 -4.72 -5.29 1.06
C GLU A 298 -3.76 -6.03 0.11
N GLY A 299 -2.51 -5.60 0.02
CA GLY A 299 -1.54 -6.12 -0.95
C GLY A 299 -1.68 -5.54 -2.36
N GLY A 300 -2.41 -4.44 -2.51
CA GLY A 300 -2.58 -3.72 -3.78
C GLY A 300 -3.81 -4.16 -4.57
N VAL A 301 -4.07 -3.42 -5.64
CA VAL A 301 -5.24 -3.59 -6.52
C VAL A 301 -4.79 -4.17 -7.85
N SER A 302 -5.51 -5.17 -8.36
CA SER A 302 -5.29 -5.69 -9.71
C SER A 302 -6.30 -5.12 -10.69
N ALA A 303 -5.83 -4.75 -11.87
CA ALA A 303 -6.68 -4.35 -12.97
C ALA A 303 -7.49 -5.56 -13.49
N PRO A 304 -8.77 -5.36 -13.89
CA PRO A 304 -9.54 -6.40 -14.55
C PRO A 304 -8.93 -6.75 -15.92
N GLU A 305 -9.09 -8.00 -16.36
CA GLU A 305 -8.59 -8.47 -17.66
C GLU A 305 -9.07 -7.57 -18.82
N ASP A 306 -10.35 -7.20 -18.79
CA ASP A 306 -10.88 -6.09 -19.57
C ASP A 306 -10.77 -4.81 -18.75
N SER A 307 -9.77 -3.99 -19.07
CA SER A 307 -9.58 -2.66 -18.49
C SER A 307 -10.03 -1.55 -19.45
N SER A 308 -10.92 -1.87 -20.40
CA SER A 308 -11.47 -0.87 -21.30
C SER A 308 -12.19 0.22 -20.53
N TYR A 309 -11.89 1.47 -20.88
CA TYR A 309 -12.49 2.67 -20.30
C TYR A 309 -12.42 2.78 -18.77
N LEU A 310 -11.43 2.12 -18.14
CA LEU A 310 -11.34 1.97 -16.68
C LEU A 310 -11.27 3.33 -15.96
N PHE A 311 -10.54 4.29 -16.52
CA PHE A 311 -10.40 5.66 -16.03
C PHE A 311 -11.01 6.70 -16.97
N ALA A 312 -11.82 6.26 -17.94
CA ALA A 312 -12.37 7.15 -18.96
C ALA A 312 -13.35 8.19 -18.38
N GLY A 313 -13.33 9.39 -18.96
CA GLY A 313 -14.30 10.45 -18.73
C GLY A 313 -14.10 11.26 -17.45
N PHE A 314 -13.03 11.02 -16.68
CA PHE A 314 -12.64 11.92 -15.59
C PHE A 314 -12.01 13.22 -16.15
N LYS A 315 -12.85 14.07 -16.75
CA LYS A 315 -12.43 15.30 -17.47
C LYS A 315 -11.64 16.27 -16.60
N GLY A 316 -11.92 16.29 -15.29
CA GLY A 316 -11.26 17.13 -14.30
C GLY A 316 -10.05 16.50 -13.62
N LEU A 317 -9.69 15.25 -13.94
CA LEU A 317 -8.55 14.56 -13.33
C LEU A 317 -7.26 15.29 -13.68
N GLU A 318 -6.54 15.74 -12.66
CA GLU A 318 -5.26 16.43 -12.76
C GLU A 318 -4.10 15.47 -12.47
N GLU A 319 -4.31 14.49 -11.59
CA GLU A 319 -3.31 13.52 -11.14
C GLU A 319 -3.92 12.12 -11.01
N LEU A 320 -3.21 11.12 -11.55
CA LEU A 320 -3.47 9.70 -11.32
C LEU A 320 -2.20 9.09 -10.73
N ASN A 321 -2.30 8.52 -9.54
CA ASN A 321 -1.16 8.07 -8.76
C ASN A 321 -1.34 6.61 -8.35
N PHE A 322 -0.53 5.73 -8.92
CA PHE A 322 -0.64 4.29 -8.67
C PHE A 322 0.19 3.81 -7.47
N GLN A 323 1.27 4.51 -7.10
CA GLN A 323 2.19 4.15 -6.01
C GLN A 323 2.75 2.71 -6.07
N GLY A 324 2.80 2.09 -7.26
CA GLY A 324 3.17 0.68 -7.41
C GLY A 324 2.08 -0.32 -6.95
N ASN A 325 0.91 0.17 -6.55
CA ASN A 325 -0.18 -0.62 -5.97
C ASN A 325 -1.27 -0.99 -6.98
N PHE A 326 -0.93 -0.95 -8.28
CA PHE A 326 -1.85 -1.26 -9.36
C PHE A 326 -1.22 -2.22 -10.37
N ASP A 327 -1.60 -3.49 -10.28
CA ASP A 327 -1.07 -4.58 -11.10
C ASP A 327 -1.86 -4.73 -12.41
N THR A 328 -1.19 -4.57 -13.55
CA THR A 328 -1.76 -4.73 -14.89
C THR A 328 -1.34 -6.01 -15.62
N SER A 329 -0.62 -6.93 -14.96
CA SER A 329 0.00 -8.11 -15.61
C SER A 329 -1.00 -9.05 -16.31
N ASN A 330 -2.28 -8.97 -15.91
CA ASN A 330 -3.36 -9.81 -16.43
C ASN A 330 -4.25 -9.10 -17.46
N VAL A 331 -3.98 -7.83 -17.78
CA VAL A 331 -4.83 -7.03 -18.67
C VAL A 331 -4.62 -7.48 -20.12
N ARG A 332 -5.72 -7.77 -20.82
CA ARG A 332 -5.74 -8.08 -22.26
C ARG A 332 -6.30 -6.93 -23.10
N ASN A 333 -7.17 -6.09 -22.52
CA ASN A 333 -7.82 -4.99 -23.22
C ASN A 333 -7.63 -3.67 -22.45
N MET A 334 -6.93 -2.69 -23.07
CA MET A 334 -6.72 -1.34 -22.55
C MET A 334 -7.46 -0.28 -23.38
N LYS A 335 -8.45 -0.69 -24.18
CA LYS A 335 -9.21 0.21 -25.06
C LYS A 335 -9.78 1.39 -24.28
N GLY A 336 -9.37 2.59 -24.65
CA GLY A 336 -9.90 3.82 -24.08
C GLY A 336 -9.66 3.96 -22.58
N MET A 337 -8.68 3.27 -21.99
CA MET A 337 -8.46 3.25 -20.53
C MET A 337 -8.44 4.66 -19.91
N PHE A 338 -7.83 5.65 -20.59
CA PHE A 338 -7.76 7.07 -20.19
C PHE A 338 -8.56 8.00 -21.11
N PHE A 339 -9.51 7.47 -21.88
CA PHE A 339 -10.29 8.23 -22.84
C PHE A 339 -10.97 9.45 -22.20
N GLU A 340 -10.80 10.63 -22.79
CA GLU A 340 -11.35 11.91 -22.28
C GLU A 340 -10.87 12.34 -20.87
N CYS A 341 -9.70 11.88 -20.40
CA CYS A 341 -9.02 12.48 -19.25
C CYS A 341 -8.40 13.85 -19.65
N SER A 342 -9.24 14.86 -19.85
CA SER A 342 -8.85 16.10 -20.53
C SER A 342 -7.94 17.04 -19.72
N SER A 343 -7.98 16.98 -18.39
CA SER A 343 -7.19 17.87 -17.51
C SER A 343 -5.84 17.30 -17.09
N ILE A 344 -5.59 16.01 -17.33
CA ILE A 344 -4.38 15.35 -16.83
C ILE A 344 -3.17 15.86 -17.63
N ARG A 345 -2.10 16.24 -16.94
CA ARG A 345 -0.90 16.82 -17.58
C ARG A 345 0.23 15.81 -17.73
N THR A 346 0.34 14.92 -16.75
CA THR A 346 1.34 13.86 -16.64
C THR A 346 0.64 12.61 -16.13
N MET A 347 1.03 11.45 -16.64
CA MET A 347 0.60 10.15 -16.15
C MET A 347 1.85 9.34 -15.84
N ASP A 348 1.93 8.83 -14.62
CA ASP A 348 2.92 7.83 -14.24
C ASP A 348 2.35 6.47 -14.61
N ILE A 349 2.79 5.93 -15.74
CA ILE A 349 2.35 4.65 -16.31
C ILE A 349 3.53 3.71 -16.56
N ASP A 350 4.69 4.02 -15.97
CA ASP A 350 5.93 3.28 -16.15
C ASP A 350 5.85 1.89 -15.48
N CYS A 351 4.93 1.71 -14.54
CA CYS A 351 4.67 0.45 -13.86
C CYS A 351 3.71 -0.49 -14.60
N PHE A 352 3.22 -0.12 -15.79
CA PHE A 352 2.26 -0.95 -16.53
C PHE A 352 2.98 -2.12 -17.23
N ASP A 353 2.64 -3.34 -16.83
CA ASP A 353 2.88 -4.52 -17.66
C ASP A 353 1.82 -4.59 -18.77
N THR A 354 2.25 -4.43 -20.02
CA THR A 354 1.40 -4.50 -21.21
C THR A 354 1.63 -5.78 -22.03
N SER A 355 2.44 -6.73 -21.55
CA SER A 355 2.88 -7.91 -22.31
C SER A 355 1.75 -8.83 -22.78
N GLN A 356 0.57 -8.75 -22.15
CA GLN A 356 -0.62 -9.52 -22.50
C GLN A 356 -1.67 -8.73 -23.30
N VAL A 357 -1.46 -7.43 -23.52
CA VAL A 357 -2.46 -6.54 -24.11
C VAL A 357 -2.55 -6.75 -25.63
N THR A 358 -3.78 -6.89 -26.13
CA THR A 358 -4.07 -7.04 -27.58
C THR A 358 -4.80 -5.84 -28.17
N ASP A 359 -5.51 -5.04 -27.36
CA ASP A 359 -6.23 -3.84 -27.80
C ASP A 359 -5.80 -2.60 -26.99
N MET A 360 -5.17 -1.63 -27.67
CA MET A 360 -4.80 -0.32 -27.13
C MET A 360 -5.58 0.84 -27.80
N SER A 361 -6.67 0.52 -28.49
CA SER A 361 -7.45 1.50 -29.24
C SER A 361 -7.93 2.63 -28.34
N TYR A 362 -7.74 3.88 -28.74
CA TYR A 362 -8.19 5.07 -28.03
C TYR A 362 -7.66 5.24 -26.61
N MET A 363 -6.63 4.48 -26.19
CA MET A 363 -6.16 4.44 -24.79
C MET A 363 -5.95 5.83 -24.17
N PHE A 364 -5.35 6.76 -24.91
CA PHE A 364 -5.11 8.15 -24.51
C PHE A 364 -5.92 9.17 -25.32
N SER A 365 -6.95 8.73 -26.04
CA SER A 365 -7.70 9.63 -26.92
C SER A 365 -8.43 10.71 -26.13
N CYS A 366 -8.44 11.93 -26.67
CA CYS A 366 -9.00 13.13 -26.05
C CYS A 366 -8.33 13.56 -24.73
N CYS A 367 -7.10 13.13 -24.43
CA CYS A 367 -6.27 13.61 -23.31
C CYS A 367 -5.66 14.99 -23.63
N LYS A 368 -6.50 16.03 -23.65
CA LYS A 368 -6.13 17.37 -24.13
C LYS A 368 -5.02 18.08 -23.33
N GLY A 369 -4.91 17.81 -22.04
CA GLY A 369 -3.94 18.44 -21.12
C GLY A 369 -2.55 17.82 -21.12
N VAL A 370 -2.41 16.61 -21.66
CA VAL A 370 -1.16 15.85 -21.63
C VAL A 370 -0.15 16.49 -22.56
N ARG A 371 1.06 16.76 -22.04
CA ARG A 371 2.16 17.36 -22.82
C ARG A 371 3.23 16.35 -23.22
N TYR A 372 3.43 15.34 -22.39
CA TYR A 372 4.40 14.26 -22.56
C TYR A 372 3.78 12.96 -22.03
N LEU A 373 4.02 11.86 -22.74
CA LEU A 373 3.69 10.51 -22.32
C LEU A 373 4.95 9.66 -22.41
N ASN A 374 5.29 8.99 -21.32
CA ASN A 374 6.28 7.93 -21.35
C ASN A 374 5.58 6.62 -21.68
N VAL A 375 5.77 6.12 -22.90
CA VAL A 375 5.26 4.81 -23.34
C VAL A 375 6.38 3.89 -23.81
N ALA A 376 7.65 4.26 -23.57
CA ALA A 376 8.81 3.52 -24.04
C ALA A 376 8.92 2.12 -23.40
N GLY A 377 8.33 1.92 -22.22
CA GLY A 377 8.28 0.63 -21.53
C GLY A 377 7.15 -0.31 -21.97
N PHE A 378 6.28 0.10 -22.88
CA PHE A 378 5.16 -0.75 -23.32
C PHE A 378 5.67 -1.87 -24.23
N ASP A 379 5.42 -3.12 -23.83
CA ASP A 379 5.47 -4.27 -24.74
C ASP A 379 4.20 -4.26 -25.61
N THR A 380 4.37 -3.98 -26.91
CA THR A 380 3.28 -3.99 -27.90
C THR A 380 3.28 -5.21 -28.81
N SER A 381 4.12 -6.22 -28.53
CA SER A 381 4.34 -7.39 -29.41
C SER A 381 3.10 -8.26 -29.63
N ARG A 382 2.04 -8.05 -28.84
CA ARG A 382 0.74 -8.73 -28.96
C ARG A 382 -0.41 -7.83 -29.42
N VAL A 383 -0.17 -6.53 -29.56
CA VAL A 383 -1.20 -5.56 -29.90
C VAL A 383 -1.64 -5.75 -31.35
N THR A 384 -2.95 -5.91 -31.55
CA THR A 384 -3.56 -6.06 -32.89
C THR A 384 -4.26 -4.78 -33.37
N THR A 385 -4.54 -3.83 -32.49
CA THR A 385 -5.14 -2.54 -32.85
C THR A 385 -4.60 -1.40 -32.00
N MET A 386 -4.22 -0.32 -32.67
CA MET A 386 -3.77 0.96 -32.09
C MET A 386 -4.66 2.12 -32.54
N ARG A 387 -5.87 1.80 -33.02
CA ARG A 387 -6.84 2.76 -33.54
C ARG A 387 -7.02 3.94 -32.59
N GLY A 388 -6.68 5.13 -33.06
CA GLY A 388 -6.88 6.37 -32.32
C GLY A 388 -6.16 6.45 -30.97
N MET A 389 -5.13 5.65 -30.71
CA MET A 389 -4.46 5.55 -29.39
C MET A 389 -4.10 6.91 -28.78
N PHE A 390 -3.61 7.86 -29.59
CA PHE A 390 -3.26 9.23 -29.17
C PHE A 390 -4.16 10.30 -29.81
N SER A 391 -5.28 9.91 -30.41
CA SER A 391 -6.14 10.82 -31.17
C SER A 391 -6.67 11.98 -30.32
N THR A 392 -6.74 13.17 -30.90
CA THR A 392 -7.29 14.39 -30.31
C THR A 392 -6.57 14.78 -29.00
N CYS A 393 -5.24 14.64 -28.98
CA CYS A 393 -4.37 15.14 -27.92
C CYS A 393 -3.65 16.43 -28.36
N PRO A 394 -4.35 17.57 -28.47
CA PRO A 394 -3.75 18.80 -29.00
C PRO A 394 -2.62 19.37 -28.15
N GLY A 395 -2.55 19.02 -26.86
CA GLY A 395 -1.48 19.43 -25.94
C GLY A 395 -0.19 18.62 -26.04
N LEU A 396 -0.21 17.46 -26.72
CA LEU A 396 0.91 16.53 -26.77
C LEU A 396 2.05 17.12 -27.62
N VAL A 397 3.20 17.36 -26.99
CA VAL A 397 4.37 18.02 -27.63
C VAL A 397 5.46 17.00 -27.97
N ARG A 398 5.65 15.99 -27.11
CA ARG A 398 6.65 14.94 -27.27
C ARG A 398 6.02 13.59 -26.98
N LEU A 399 6.31 12.65 -27.87
CA LEU A 399 5.91 11.26 -27.76
C LEU A 399 7.04 10.40 -28.36
N ASP A 400 7.43 9.35 -27.66
CA ASP A 400 8.40 8.37 -28.14
C ASP A 400 7.69 7.03 -28.32
N VAL A 401 7.61 6.57 -29.56
CA VAL A 401 7.00 5.28 -29.95
C VAL A 401 7.99 4.40 -30.72
N GLY A 402 9.29 4.74 -30.70
CA GLY A 402 10.31 4.02 -31.48
C GLY A 402 10.47 2.56 -31.06
N GLY A 403 10.09 2.21 -29.83
CA GLY A 403 10.13 0.84 -29.30
C GLY A 403 8.87 0.00 -29.58
N PHE A 404 7.85 0.54 -30.26
CA PHE A 404 6.63 -0.22 -30.52
C PHE A 404 6.86 -1.30 -31.59
N ASP A 405 6.65 -2.56 -31.23
CA ASP A 405 6.43 -3.65 -32.18
C ASP A 405 5.01 -3.54 -32.75
N THR A 406 4.89 -3.19 -34.03
CA THR A 406 3.61 -3.08 -34.74
C THR A 406 3.35 -4.25 -35.70
N SER A 407 4.17 -5.30 -35.69
CA SER A 407 4.13 -6.42 -36.65
C SER A 407 2.84 -7.25 -36.64
N LYS A 408 1.96 -7.04 -35.66
CA LYS A 408 0.63 -7.67 -35.55
C LYS A 408 -0.53 -6.67 -35.67
N VAL A 409 -0.25 -5.38 -35.77
CA VAL A 409 -1.29 -4.35 -35.81
C VAL A 409 -1.99 -4.35 -37.16
N THR A 410 -3.33 -4.40 -37.13
CA THR A 410 -4.17 -4.36 -38.34
C THR A 410 -4.94 -3.06 -38.51
N ASP A 411 -5.09 -2.25 -37.45
CA ASP A 411 -5.82 -0.97 -37.48
C ASP A 411 -4.99 0.13 -36.78
N MET A 412 -4.57 1.14 -37.56
CA MET A 412 -3.88 2.36 -37.12
C MET A 412 -4.70 3.63 -37.43
N CYS A 413 -5.98 3.46 -37.76
CA CYS A 413 -6.90 4.54 -38.08
C CYS A 413 -6.91 5.58 -36.94
N PHE A 414 -6.75 6.85 -37.28
CA PHE A 414 -6.68 8.00 -36.35
C PHE A 414 -5.54 7.98 -35.31
N MET A 415 -4.55 7.08 -35.36
CA MET A 415 -3.59 6.86 -34.26
C MET A 415 -3.01 8.14 -33.63
N PHE A 416 -2.62 9.12 -34.46
CA PHE A 416 -2.09 10.44 -34.06
C PHE A 416 -2.98 11.62 -34.49
N SER A 417 -4.18 11.34 -35.01
CA SER A 417 -5.09 12.36 -35.54
C SER A 417 -5.35 13.46 -34.50
N GLY A 418 -5.08 14.72 -34.80
CA GLY A 418 -5.37 15.86 -33.94
C GLY A 418 -4.32 16.13 -32.86
N CYS A 419 -3.13 15.51 -32.95
CA CYS A 419 -1.95 15.86 -32.15
C CYS A 419 -1.32 17.19 -32.62
N ARG A 420 -2.07 18.29 -32.52
CA ARG A 420 -1.74 19.59 -33.14
C ARG A 420 -0.40 20.19 -32.71
N SER A 421 0.06 19.90 -31.49
CA SER A 421 1.33 20.44 -30.94
C SER A 421 2.54 19.52 -31.13
N LEU A 422 2.35 18.32 -31.69
CA LEU A 422 3.43 17.35 -31.88
C LEU A 422 4.36 17.82 -32.99
N LYS A 423 5.64 18.05 -32.68
CA LYS A 423 6.61 18.65 -33.61
C LYS A 423 7.44 17.64 -34.40
N LYS A 424 7.76 16.52 -33.75
CA LYS A 424 8.58 15.42 -34.26
C LYS A 424 7.96 14.11 -33.80
N LEU A 425 8.03 13.11 -34.65
CA LEU A 425 7.55 11.77 -34.37
C LEU A 425 8.46 10.78 -35.13
N ASP A 426 9.10 9.87 -34.40
CA ASP A 426 9.90 8.80 -34.99
C ASP A 426 9.07 7.52 -35.06
N ILE A 427 8.86 7.04 -36.28
CA ILE A 427 8.06 5.85 -36.62
C ILE A 427 8.82 4.90 -37.56
N ASN A 428 10.13 5.03 -37.65
CA ASN A 428 10.96 4.21 -38.55
C ASN A 428 10.91 2.71 -38.19
N GLY A 429 10.59 2.38 -36.94
CA GLY A 429 10.44 1.00 -36.45
C GLY A 429 9.08 0.36 -36.74
N PHE A 430 8.12 1.10 -37.30
CA PHE A 430 6.78 0.55 -37.55
C PHE A 430 6.82 -0.46 -38.71
N ASP A 431 6.39 -1.69 -38.44
CA ASP A 431 6.00 -2.67 -39.45
C ASP A 431 4.51 -2.48 -39.76
N THR A 432 4.19 -2.06 -40.99
CA THR A 432 2.81 -1.85 -41.44
C THR A 432 2.30 -2.93 -42.39
N SER A 433 3.05 -4.01 -42.61
CA SER A 433 2.74 -5.07 -43.60
C SER A 433 1.39 -5.77 -43.40
N LYS A 434 0.81 -5.68 -42.18
CA LYS A 434 -0.51 -6.24 -41.83
C LYS A 434 -1.60 -5.20 -41.63
N VAL A 435 -1.28 -3.91 -41.75
CA VAL A 435 -2.23 -2.83 -41.49
C VAL A 435 -3.25 -2.77 -42.62
N MET A 436 -4.53 -2.79 -42.26
CA MET A 436 -5.65 -2.71 -43.19
C MET A 436 -6.33 -1.34 -43.21
N ASP A 437 -6.18 -0.53 -42.16
CA ASP A 437 -6.79 0.81 -42.06
C ASP A 437 -5.80 1.83 -41.48
N MET A 438 -5.53 2.89 -42.25
CA MET A 438 -4.70 4.04 -41.90
C MET A 438 -5.44 5.37 -42.06
N CYS A 439 -6.78 5.35 -42.13
CA CYS A 439 -7.53 6.60 -42.32
C CYS A 439 -7.18 7.62 -41.25
N ASN A 440 -6.94 8.86 -41.68
CA ASN A 440 -6.64 9.98 -40.80
C ASN A 440 -5.49 9.74 -39.81
N MET A 441 -4.58 8.78 -40.04
CA MET A 441 -3.57 8.38 -39.05
C MET A 441 -2.81 9.57 -38.45
N PHE A 442 -2.47 10.58 -39.27
CA PHE A 442 -1.78 11.81 -38.88
C PHE A 442 -2.64 13.08 -39.07
N ALA A 443 -3.93 12.95 -39.37
CA ALA A 443 -4.75 14.10 -39.74
C ALA A 443 -4.71 15.22 -38.67
N ASN A 444 -4.52 16.46 -39.06
CA ASN A 444 -4.40 17.64 -38.18
C ASN A 444 -3.23 17.59 -37.19
N CYS A 445 -2.12 16.93 -37.53
CA CYS A 445 -0.84 17.15 -36.86
C CYS A 445 -0.20 18.46 -37.36
N GLU A 446 -0.81 19.58 -37.01
CA GLU A 446 -0.51 20.91 -37.59
C GLU A 446 0.94 21.36 -37.38
N CYS A 447 1.57 21.03 -36.25
CA CYS A 447 2.96 21.39 -35.95
C CYS A 447 4.00 20.34 -36.36
N LEU A 448 3.59 19.22 -36.96
CA LEU A 448 4.53 18.16 -37.36
C LEU A 448 5.34 18.64 -38.56
N THR A 449 6.65 18.79 -38.38
CA THR A 449 7.55 19.42 -39.37
C THR A 449 8.29 18.42 -40.25
N TYR A 450 8.46 17.20 -39.76
CA TYR A 450 9.13 16.11 -40.46
C TYR A 450 8.45 14.79 -40.10
N LEU A 451 8.31 13.92 -41.09
CA LEU A 451 7.81 12.57 -40.94
C LEU A 451 8.45 11.70 -42.00
N ASN A 452 9.05 10.57 -41.58
CA ASN A 452 9.55 9.55 -42.49
C ASN A 452 8.51 8.42 -42.57
N VAL A 453 8.16 8.01 -43.78
CA VAL A 453 7.23 6.89 -44.04
C VAL A 453 7.82 5.85 -44.98
N ASP A 454 9.13 5.87 -45.25
CA ASP A 454 9.81 4.95 -46.18
C ASP A 454 9.67 3.47 -45.81
N ASN A 455 9.39 3.17 -44.53
CA ASN A 455 9.15 1.82 -44.02
C ASN A 455 7.71 1.34 -44.19
N PHE A 456 6.79 2.16 -44.71
CA PHE A 456 5.39 1.80 -44.78
C PHE A 456 5.11 0.89 -45.98
N ASP A 457 4.72 -0.35 -45.70
CA ASP A 457 4.05 -1.23 -46.64
C ASP A 457 2.53 -0.99 -46.58
N THR A 458 1.96 -0.51 -47.69
CA THR A 458 0.52 -0.24 -47.83
C THR A 458 -0.22 -1.24 -48.71
N SER A 459 0.42 -2.35 -49.11
CA SER A 459 -0.16 -3.34 -50.04
C SER A 459 -1.43 -4.03 -49.52
N GLN A 460 -1.62 -4.09 -48.20
CA GLN A 460 -2.81 -4.66 -47.55
C GLN A 460 -3.83 -3.59 -47.09
N VAL A 461 -3.49 -2.30 -47.24
CA VAL A 461 -4.32 -1.20 -46.74
C VAL A 461 -5.58 -1.09 -47.59
N LYS A 462 -6.74 -1.11 -46.94
CA LYS A 462 -8.05 -0.97 -47.59
C LYS A 462 -8.52 0.48 -47.60
N SER A 463 -7.96 1.31 -46.73
CA SER A 463 -8.33 2.72 -46.63
C SER A 463 -7.24 3.54 -45.95
N MET A 464 -6.80 4.61 -46.62
CA MET A 464 -5.82 5.59 -46.13
C MET A 464 -6.29 7.03 -46.38
N LYS A 465 -7.62 7.21 -46.38
CA LYS A 465 -8.25 8.51 -46.61
C LYS A 465 -7.79 9.51 -45.57
N TYR A 466 -7.45 10.71 -46.04
CA TYR A 466 -7.07 11.86 -45.22
C TYR A 466 -5.90 11.60 -44.28
N MET A 467 -5.05 10.59 -44.57
CA MET A 467 -3.96 10.16 -43.69
C MET A 467 -3.10 11.31 -43.19
N PHE A 468 -2.77 12.28 -44.04
CA PHE A 468 -1.97 13.46 -43.72
C PHE A 468 -2.77 14.77 -43.82
N TRP A 469 -4.11 14.72 -43.91
CA TRP A 469 -4.92 15.92 -44.07
C TRP A 469 -4.68 16.93 -42.95
N GLY A 470 -4.45 18.20 -43.27
CA GLY A 470 -4.21 19.24 -42.26
C GLY A 470 -2.84 19.19 -41.56
N CYS A 471 -1.88 18.37 -42.02
CA CYS A 471 -0.49 18.43 -41.56
C CYS A 471 0.25 19.63 -42.16
N ASN A 472 -0.17 20.84 -41.81
CA ASN A 472 0.30 22.09 -42.43
C ASN A 472 1.79 22.39 -42.16
N GLY A 473 2.38 21.78 -41.12
CA GLY A 473 3.80 21.92 -40.79
C GLY A 473 4.75 21.13 -41.69
N LEU A 474 4.26 20.12 -42.42
CA LEU A 474 5.10 19.29 -43.29
C LEU A 474 5.51 20.10 -44.53
N ALA A 475 6.80 20.35 -44.69
CA ALA A 475 7.33 21.04 -45.87
C ALA A 475 7.36 20.15 -47.12
N SER A 476 7.59 18.84 -46.93
CA SER A 476 7.62 17.81 -47.96
C SER A 476 7.28 16.46 -47.34
N LEU A 477 6.78 15.54 -48.16
CA LEU A 477 6.53 14.15 -47.78
C LEU A 477 6.66 13.28 -49.03
N ASP A 478 7.57 12.31 -49.01
CA ASP A 478 7.68 11.33 -50.08
C ASP A 478 6.71 10.18 -49.81
N ILE A 479 5.81 9.94 -50.77
CA ILE A 479 4.84 8.84 -50.75
C ILE A 479 4.88 8.03 -52.05
N SER A 480 5.91 8.25 -52.88
CA SER A 480 5.99 7.67 -54.24
C SER A 480 6.08 6.14 -54.23
N HIS A 481 6.55 5.55 -53.14
CA HIS A 481 6.68 4.10 -52.96
C HIS A 481 5.40 3.44 -52.42
N LEU A 482 4.43 4.21 -51.91
CA LEU A 482 3.21 3.65 -51.32
C LEU A 482 2.29 3.08 -52.42
N ASP A 483 1.70 1.91 -52.16
CA ASP A 483 0.58 1.40 -52.95
C ASP A 483 -0.67 2.25 -52.66
N LEU A 484 -1.11 3.00 -53.67
CA LEU A 484 -2.27 3.89 -53.63
C LEU A 484 -3.55 3.26 -54.20
N SER A 485 -3.53 1.97 -54.57
CA SER A 485 -4.65 1.28 -55.25
C SER A 485 -5.96 1.22 -54.44
N CYS A 486 -5.87 1.39 -53.12
CA CYS A 486 -7.05 1.42 -52.25
C CYS A 486 -7.83 2.75 -52.28
N LEU A 487 -7.27 3.82 -52.86
CA LEU A 487 -7.93 5.13 -52.94
C LEU A 487 -9.02 5.15 -54.03
N LYS A 488 -10.18 5.70 -53.68
CA LYS A 488 -11.27 5.94 -54.63
C LYS A 488 -11.23 7.37 -55.19
N HIS A 489 -11.92 7.58 -56.32
CA HIS A 489 -12.01 8.90 -56.94
C HIS A 489 -12.50 9.96 -55.94
N GLY A 490 -11.76 11.06 -55.82
CA GLY A 490 -12.05 12.18 -54.92
C GLY A 490 -11.48 12.04 -53.51
N GLU A 491 -10.92 10.88 -53.14
CA GLU A 491 -10.24 10.71 -51.86
C GLU A 491 -8.87 11.38 -51.87
N ARG A 492 -8.53 12.04 -50.77
CA ARG A 492 -7.27 12.77 -50.59
C ARG A 492 -6.42 12.07 -49.55
N ILE A 493 -5.10 12.10 -49.71
CA ILE A 493 -4.15 11.59 -48.72
C ILE A 493 -3.27 12.70 -48.14
N LEU A 494 -2.78 13.58 -49.02
CA LEU A 494 -1.85 14.65 -48.70
C LEU A 494 -2.54 15.90 -48.14
N PRO A 495 -1.82 16.76 -47.40
CA PRO A 495 -2.24 18.12 -47.10
C PRO A 495 -2.47 18.94 -48.38
N ASN A 496 -3.39 19.91 -48.32
CA ASN A 496 -3.73 20.74 -49.48
C ASN A 496 -2.52 21.44 -50.12
N HIS A 497 -1.52 21.86 -49.35
CA HIS A 497 -0.33 22.56 -49.87
C HIS A 497 0.70 21.63 -50.53
N LEU A 498 0.59 20.32 -50.30
CA LEU A 498 1.44 19.28 -50.92
C LEU A 498 0.75 18.57 -52.10
N CYS A 499 -0.55 18.81 -52.32
CA CYS A 499 -1.26 18.39 -53.53
C CYS A 499 -0.87 19.30 -54.72
N LYS A 500 0.33 19.12 -55.28
CA LYS A 500 0.76 19.81 -56.49
C LYS A 500 0.90 18.86 -57.67
#